data_AF-A0A069ASG9-F1
#
_entry.id   AF-A0A069ASG9-F1
#
_cell.length_a   1.000
_cell.length_b   1.000
_cell.length_c   1.000
_cell.angle_alpha   90.00
_cell.angle_beta   90.00
_cell.angle_gamma   90.00
#
_symmetry.space_group_name_H-M   'P 1'
#
loop_
_entity.id
_entity.type
_entity.pdbx_description
1 polymer ?
#
loop_
_entity_poly.entity_id
_entity_poly.type
_entity_poly.pdbx_seq_one_letter_code
_entity_poly.pdbx_strand_id
1 'polypeptide(L)'
;MFGYVKINKMDLTFREYDYYKAYYCGLCKYLKRNHGEISRFSLNYDITFLIVLLTAVYNPESISTEEVCIVNPFKKKKVITNDITEYAASMNILLTYYKLEDNLMDDKRIKDKLAYYIYKNKLKLAYEKYPEKAEYIKQQLNELNKLEKDKNINIDEVSSIFGNIMGEVFVYKKDENERNLRMIGFNIGKYIYLLDAYEDLDEDFKKGRYNPFIEYIDKNNELKEKVKK
;
A
#
# COMPACT_ATOMS: atom_id res chain seq x y z
N MET A 1 -7.28 3.93 1.25
CA MET A 1 -5.90 3.88 1.75
C MET A 1 -4.83 3.05 1.03
N PHE A 2 -4.52 3.36 -0.23
CA PHE A 2 -3.18 3.14 -0.80
C PHE A 2 -2.99 4.17 -1.92
N GLY A 3 -1.77 4.63 -2.13
CA GLY A 3 -1.38 5.49 -3.25
C GLY A 3 -1.16 6.96 -2.89
N TYR A 4 -0.70 7.26 -1.67
CA TYR A 4 -0.38 8.61 -1.20
C TYR A 4 1.01 9.07 -1.63
N VAL A 5 1.96 8.15 -1.81
CA VAL A 5 3.33 8.47 -2.24
C VAL A 5 3.35 8.65 -3.76
N LYS A 6 3.08 9.88 -4.20
CA LYS A 6 3.03 10.27 -5.62
C LYS A 6 4.29 11.04 -6.02
N ILE A 7 4.71 10.84 -7.26
CA ILE A 7 5.77 11.64 -7.87
C ILE A 7 5.32 13.08 -8.10
N ASN A 8 6.22 14.05 -7.89
CA ASN A 8 6.02 15.39 -8.43
C ASN A 8 6.38 15.39 -9.91
N LYS A 9 5.37 15.26 -10.78
CA LYS A 9 5.59 15.20 -12.23
C LYS A 9 6.30 16.45 -12.78
N MET A 10 6.14 17.61 -12.16
CA MET A 10 6.73 18.86 -12.65
C MET A 10 8.24 18.93 -12.42
N ASP A 11 8.75 18.17 -11.46
CA ASP A 11 10.19 18.13 -11.13
C ASP A 11 10.94 17.01 -11.88
N LEU A 12 10.24 16.18 -12.67
CA LEU A 12 10.85 15.08 -13.40
C LEU A 12 11.09 15.44 -14.86
N THR A 13 12.26 15.04 -15.36
CA THR A 13 12.51 15.01 -16.81
C THR A 13 11.57 14.00 -17.48
N PHE A 14 11.35 14.16 -18.79
CA PHE A 14 10.54 13.21 -19.57
C PHE A 14 11.04 11.77 -19.44
N ARG A 15 12.37 11.59 -19.38
CA ARG A 15 12.99 10.26 -19.25
C ARG A 15 12.69 9.63 -17.89
N GLU A 16 12.82 10.38 -16.80
CA GLU A 16 12.54 9.88 -15.45
C GLU A 16 11.06 9.54 -15.27
N TYR A 17 10.19 10.39 -15.81
CA TYR A 17 8.75 10.15 -15.78
C TYR A 17 8.36 8.87 -16.55
N ASP A 18 8.94 8.66 -17.72
CA ASP A 18 8.70 7.45 -18.51
C ASP A 18 9.29 6.21 -17.83
N TYR A 19 10.41 6.34 -17.12
CA TYR A 19 11.02 5.26 -16.35
C TYR A 19 10.15 4.86 -15.14
N TYR A 20 9.67 5.83 -14.36
CA TYR A 20 8.71 5.60 -13.28
C TYR A 20 7.44 4.92 -13.79
N LYS A 21 6.88 5.41 -14.90
CA LYS A 21 5.72 4.80 -15.55
C LYS A 21 5.97 3.36 -15.98
N ALA A 22 7.18 3.04 -16.42
CA ALA A 22 7.50 1.70 -16.85
C ALA A 22 7.46 0.69 -15.68
N TYR A 23 7.87 1.07 -14.47
CA TYR A 23 7.66 0.24 -13.26
C TYR A 23 6.19 0.15 -12.85
N TYR A 24 5.45 1.27 -12.92
CA TYR A 24 4.00 1.25 -12.64
C TYR A 24 3.27 0.28 -13.59
N CYS A 25 3.60 0.33 -14.89
CA CYS A 25 3.11 -0.63 -15.87
C CYS A 25 3.63 -2.05 -15.61
N GLY A 26 4.88 -2.19 -15.16
CA GLY A 26 5.48 -3.43 -14.67
C GLY A 26 4.63 -4.12 -13.61
N LEU A 27 4.34 -3.41 -12.52
CA LEU A 27 3.49 -3.89 -11.43
C LEU A 27 2.09 -4.28 -11.94
N CYS A 28 1.46 -3.42 -12.74
CA CYS A 28 0.14 -3.66 -13.34
C CYS A 28 0.10 -4.96 -14.15
N LYS A 29 1.12 -5.20 -14.99
CA LYS A 29 1.24 -6.41 -15.82
C LYS A 29 1.60 -7.64 -15.00
N TYR A 30 2.45 -7.49 -13.99
CA TYR A 30 2.82 -8.57 -13.09
C TYR A 30 1.61 -9.06 -12.30
N LEU A 31 0.84 -8.13 -11.69
CA LEU A 31 -0.41 -8.44 -10.98
C LEU A 31 -1.38 -9.21 -11.88
N LYS A 32 -1.57 -8.74 -13.13
CA LYS A 32 -2.42 -9.45 -14.12
C LYS A 32 -1.97 -10.89 -14.32
N ARG A 33 -0.70 -11.11 -14.64
CA ARG A 33 -0.17 -12.43 -15.05
C ARG A 33 -0.16 -13.43 -13.91
N ASN A 34 0.24 -12.99 -12.72
CA ASN A 34 0.52 -13.90 -11.60
C ASN A 34 -0.63 -13.98 -10.59
N HIS A 35 -1.42 -12.91 -10.44
CA HIS A 35 -2.53 -12.87 -9.49
C HIS A 35 -3.90 -12.67 -10.18
N GLY A 36 -3.93 -12.50 -11.50
CA GLY A 36 -5.15 -12.42 -12.29
C GLY A 36 -5.64 -10.99 -12.56
N GLU A 37 -6.64 -10.87 -13.42
CA GLU A 37 -7.12 -9.59 -13.94
C GLU A 37 -7.57 -8.62 -12.84
N ILE A 38 -8.25 -9.17 -11.82
CA ILE A 38 -8.86 -8.42 -10.73
C ILE A 38 -7.79 -7.84 -9.78
N SER A 39 -6.63 -8.48 -9.67
CA SER A 39 -5.54 -7.96 -8.85
C SER A 39 -5.03 -6.61 -9.32
N ARG A 40 -5.29 -6.20 -10.57
CA ARG A 40 -4.94 -4.85 -11.02
C ARG A 40 -5.70 -3.73 -10.33
N PHE A 41 -6.85 -4.01 -9.70
CA PHE A 41 -7.57 -3.00 -8.93
C PHE A 41 -6.82 -2.63 -7.63
N SER A 42 -5.89 -3.47 -7.18
CA SER A 42 -5.00 -3.15 -6.06
C SER A 42 -3.78 -2.30 -6.44
N LEU A 43 -3.63 -1.96 -7.73
CA LEU A 43 -2.49 -1.17 -8.20
C LEU A 43 -2.50 0.21 -7.55
N ASN A 44 -1.38 0.59 -6.94
CA ASN A 44 -1.25 1.87 -6.25
C ASN A 44 0.18 2.43 -6.35
N TYR A 45 0.32 3.72 -6.03
CA TYR A 45 1.58 4.44 -6.14
C TYR A 45 2.58 4.10 -5.02
N ASP A 46 2.11 3.69 -3.83
CA ASP A 46 3.00 3.34 -2.71
C ASP A 46 3.84 2.09 -3.02
N ILE A 47 3.19 1.07 -3.59
CA ILE A 47 3.88 -0.16 -4.03
C ILE A 47 4.77 0.13 -5.24
N THR A 48 4.38 1.06 -6.12
CA THR A 48 5.26 1.48 -7.22
C THR A 48 6.50 2.19 -6.69
N PHE A 49 6.35 3.05 -5.68
CA PHE A 49 7.47 3.69 -5.00
C PHE A 49 8.38 2.64 -4.33
N LEU A 50 7.82 1.64 -3.65
CA LEU A 50 8.57 0.51 -3.10
C LEU A 50 9.42 -0.18 -4.18
N ILE A 51 8.86 -0.43 -5.37
CA ILE A 51 9.61 -1.04 -6.48
C ILE A 51 10.78 -0.16 -6.91
N VAL A 52 10.55 1.13 -7.10
CA VAL A 52 11.59 2.07 -7.53
C VAL A 52 12.71 2.15 -6.48
N LEU A 53 12.35 2.30 -5.21
CA LEU A 53 13.30 2.39 -4.10
C LEU A 53 14.15 1.13 -4.00
N LEU A 54 13.52 -0.04 -3.89
CA LEU A 54 14.25 -1.29 -3.72
C LEU A 54 15.05 -1.67 -4.97
N THR A 55 14.58 -1.31 -6.17
CA THR A 55 15.38 -1.50 -7.39
C THR A 55 16.62 -0.62 -7.37
N ALA A 56 16.53 0.62 -6.87
CA ALA A 56 17.70 1.49 -6.72
C ALA A 56 18.69 0.98 -5.66
N VAL A 57 18.19 0.41 -4.55
CA VAL A 57 19.02 -0.14 -3.47
C VAL A 57 19.72 -1.43 -3.89
N TYR A 58 18.99 -2.36 -4.51
CA TYR A 58 19.48 -3.70 -4.78
C TYR A 58 20.02 -3.91 -6.19
N ASN A 59 19.77 -2.96 -7.10
CA ASN A 59 20.18 -3.00 -8.51
C ASN A 59 19.99 -4.38 -9.20
N PRO A 60 18.81 -5.01 -9.11
CA PRO A 60 18.55 -6.28 -9.78
C PRO A 60 18.54 -6.11 -11.30
N GLU A 61 18.84 -7.19 -12.03
CA GLU A 61 18.63 -7.23 -13.46
C GLU A 61 17.16 -6.95 -13.80
N SER A 62 16.95 -6.01 -14.72
CA SER A 62 15.63 -5.52 -15.07
C SER A 62 15.31 -5.87 -16.52
N ILE A 63 14.17 -6.52 -16.72
CA ILE A 63 13.65 -6.86 -18.05
C ILE A 63 12.77 -5.71 -18.53
N SER A 64 13.09 -5.17 -19.69
CA SER A 64 12.32 -4.10 -20.34
C SER A 64 11.60 -4.64 -21.57
N THR A 65 10.27 -4.53 -21.59
CA THR A 65 9.44 -4.92 -22.74
C THR A 65 8.50 -3.78 -23.15
N GLU A 66 7.81 -3.95 -24.28
CA GLU A 66 6.76 -3.05 -24.72
C GLU A 66 5.43 -3.79 -24.85
N GLU A 67 4.40 -3.28 -24.18
CA GLU A 67 3.10 -3.94 -24.13
C GLU A 67 1.92 -2.99 -24.32
N VAL A 68 0.82 -3.52 -24.83
CA VAL A 68 -0.44 -2.78 -24.96
C VAL A 68 -1.12 -2.65 -23.59
N CYS A 69 -1.71 -1.49 -23.31
CA CYS A 69 -2.49 -1.23 -22.11
C CYS A 69 -3.98 -1.21 -22.44
N ILE A 70 -4.83 -1.80 -21.59
CA ILE A 70 -6.29 -1.78 -21.80
C ILE A 70 -6.87 -0.36 -21.84
N VAL A 71 -6.27 0.58 -21.10
CA VAL A 71 -6.68 2.00 -21.07
C VAL A 71 -6.21 2.75 -22.32
N ASN A 72 -5.21 2.23 -23.04
CA ASN A 72 -4.73 2.83 -24.28
C ASN A 72 -4.26 1.73 -25.24
N PRO A 73 -5.20 1.08 -25.96
CA PRO A 73 -4.90 -0.08 -26.78
C PRO A 73 -4.09 0.26 -28.04
N PHE A 74 -4.06 1.54 -28.43
CA PHE A 74 -3.38 2.01 -29.64
C PHE A 74 -1.91 2.36 -29.45
N LYS A 75 -1.43 2.46 -28.20
CA LYS A 75 -0.05 2.82 -27.89
C LYS A 75 0.59 1.82 -26.95
N LYS A 76 1.67 1.18 -27.40
CA LYS A 76 2.51 0.37 -26.52
C LYS A 76 3.13 1.23 -25.42
N LYS A 77 3.25 0.65 -24.24
CA LYS A 77 3.90 1.24 -23.07
C LYS A 77 5.13 0.41 -22.73
N LYS A 78 6.20 1.09 -22.34
CA LYS A 78 7.35 0.43 -21.74
C LYS A 78 6.93 -0.22 -20.43
N VAL A 79 7.39 -1.43 -20.19
CA VAL A 79 7.12 -2.22 -18.99
C VAL A 79 8.48 -2.67 -18.47
N ILE A 80 8.79 -2.35 -17.23
CA ILE A 80 10.01 -2.81 -16.56
C ILE A 80 9.62 -3.71 -15.40
N THR A 81 10.19 -4.90 -15.34
CA THR A 81 9.98 -5.87 -14.26
C THR A 81 11.29 -6.51 -13.83
N ASN A 82 11.38 -6.86 -12.56
CA ASN A 82 12.51 -7.55 -11.92
C ASN A 82 12.00 -8.31 -10.67
N ASP A 83 12.90 -8.94 -9.91
CA ASP A 83 12.54 -9.70 -8.70
C ASP A 83 11.85 -8.82 -7.63
N ILE A 84 12.19 -7.53 -7.57
CA ILE A 84 11.52 -6.57 -6.68
C ILE A 84 10.05 -6.38 -7.08
N THR A 85 9.74 -6.40 -8.38
CA THR A 85 8.36 -6.27 -8.87
C THR A 85 7.50 -7.43 -8.39
N GLU A 86 8.06 -8.64 -8.35
CA GLU A 86 7.40 -9.82 -7.82
C GLU A 86 7.16 -9.72 -6.32
N TYR A 87 8.20 -9.34 -5.56
CA TYR A 87 8.10 -9.12 -4.12
C TYR A 87 7.01 -8.09 -3.79
N ALA A 88 7.09 -6.91 -4.41
CA ALA A 88 6.18 -5.80 -4.16
C ALA A 88 4.73 -6.15 -4.56
N ALA A 89 4.54 -6.89 -5.65
CA ALA A 89 3.22 -7.40 -6.03
C ALA A 89 2.66 -8.37 -4.98
N SER A 90 3.49 -9.26 -4.43
CA SER A 90 3.09 -10.17 -3.36
C SER A 90 2.68 -9.41 -2.09
N MET A 91 3.47 -8.42 -1.66
CA MET A 91 3.13 -7.57 -0.52
C MET A 91 1.82 -6.82 -0.74
N ASN A 92 1.60 -6.27 -1.95
CA ASN A 92 0.36 -5.60 -2.31
C ASN A 92 -0.86 -6.52 -2.21
N ILE A 93 -0.72 -7.78 -2.63
CA ILE A 93 -1.79 -8.78 -2.53
C ILE A 93 -2.09 -9.13 -1.08
N LEU A 94 -1.07 -9.34 -0.24
CA LEU A 94 -1.25 -9.60 1.19
C LEU A 94 -2.02 -8.45 1.85
N LEU A 95 -1.54 -7.22 1.66
CA LEU A 95 -2.16 -6.01 2.21
C LEU A 95 -3.61 -5.83 1.74
N THR A 96 -3.85 -5.97 0.44
CA THR A 96 -5.20 -5.83 -0.12
C THR A 96 -6.14 -6.90 0.42
N TYR A 97 -5.69 -8.14 0.50
CA TYR A 97 -6.52 -9.25 0.98
C TYR A 97 -6.90 -9.06 2.44
N TYR A 98 -5.93 -8.81 3.33
CA TYR A 98 -6.24 -8.66 4.75
C TYR A 98 -7.09 -7.43 5.03
N LYS A 99 -6.93 -6.35 4.26
CA LYS A 99 -7.85 -5.21 4.33
C LYS A 99 -9.28 -5.56 3.92
N LEU A 100 -9.46 -6.37 2.88
CA LEU A 100 -10.79 -6.85 2.48
C LEU A 100 -11.40 -7.82 3.50
N GLU A 101 -10.57 -8.65 4.14
CA GLU A 101 -10.98 -9.54 5.23
C GLU A 101 -11.50 -8.73 6.42
N ASP A 102 -10.79 -7.67 6.80
CA ASP A 102 -11.17 -6.77 7.89
C ASP A 102 -12.50 -6.04 7.62
N ASN A 103 -12.60 -5.39 6.45
CA ASN A 103 -13.82 -4.70 6.02
C ASN A 103 -15.05 -5.62 6.02
N LEU A 104 -14.87 -6.91 5.74
CA LEU A 104 -15.96 -7.88 5.74
C LEU A 104 -16.48 -8.25 7.12
N MET A 105 -15.60 -8.23 8.12
CA MET A 105 -15.98 -8.48 9.51
C MET A 105 -16.77 -7.28 10.06
N ASP A 106 -16.49 -6.07 9.59
CA ASP A 106 -17.04 -4.83 10.14
C ASP A 106 -18.22 -4.23 9.34
N ASP A 107 -18.20 -4.28 8.00
CA ASP A 107 -19.23 -3.69 7.13
C ASP A 107 -19.69 -4.77 6.12
N LYS A 108 -20.81 -5.46 6.39
CA LYS A 108 -21.29 -6.66 5.65
C LYS A 108 -21.81 -6.37 4.22
N ARG A 109 -21.12 -5.54 3.44
CA ARG A 109 -21.52 -5.21 2.07
C ARG A 109 -21.28 -6.40 1.14
N ILE A 110 -22.26 -6.69 0.28
CA ILE A 110 -22.24 -7.83 -0.64
C ILE A 110 -21.04 -7.79 -1.60
N LYS A 111 -20.60 -6.58 -1.98
CA LYS A 111 -19.45 -6.37 -2.89
C LYS A 111 -18.12 -6.82 -2.27
N ASP A 112 -17.95 -6.60 -0.97
CA ASP A 112 -16.73 -6.97 -0.24
C ASP A 112 -16.63 -8.49 -0.10
N LYS A 113 -17.78 -9.21 -0.02
CA LYS A 113 -17.82 -10.68 0.04
C LYS A 113 -17.33 -11.31 -1.24
N LEU A 114 -17.77 -10.77 -2.37
CA LEU A 114 -17.37 -11.23 -3.69
C LEU A 114 -15.88 -10.96 -3.92
N ALA A 115 -15.40 -9.76 -3.59
CA ALA A 115 -13.98 -9.41 -3.69
C ALA A 115 -13.11 -10.34 -2.85
N TYR A 116 -13.46 -10.58 -1.59
CA TYR A 116 -12.72 -11.50 -0.72
C TYR A 116 -12.60 -12.92 -1.28
N TYR A 117 -13.70 -13.51 -1.75
CA TYR A 117 -13.66 -14.87 -2.30
C TYR A 117 -12.76 -14.96 -3.55
N ILE A 118 -12.77 -13.92 -4.37
CA ILE A 118 -11.91 -13.83 -5.56
C ILE A 118 -10.43 -13.69 -5.16
N TYR A 119 -10.12 -12.85 -4.17
CA TYR A 119 -8.75 -12.61 -3.72
C TYR A 119 -8.18 -13.74 -2.85
N LYS A 120 -9.02 -14.52 -2.17
CA LYS A 120 -8.60 -15.65 -1.31
C LYS A 120 -7.70 -16.66 -2.02
N ASN A 121 -8.05 -17.00 -3.26
CA ASN A 121 -7.24 -17.93 -4.05
C ASN A 121 -5.93 -17.30 -4.55
N LYS A 122 -5.84 -15.96 -4.59
CA LYS A 122 -4.66 -15.20 -5.03
C LYS A 122 -3.69 -14.92 -3.90
N LEU A 123 -4.21 -14.83 -2.68
CA LEU A 123 -3.42 -14.77 -1.45
C LEU A 123 -2.48 -15.96 -1.33
N LYS A 124 -2.96 -17.17 -1.67
CA LYS A 124 -2.20 -18.42 -1.50
C LYS A 124 -0.77 -18.31 -2.03
N LEU A 125 -0.60 -17.80 -3.25
CA LEU A 125 0.73 -17.64 -3.87
C LEU A 125 1.63 -16.67 -3.10
N ALA A 126 1.09 -15.53 -2.66
CA ALA A 126 1.85 -14.53 -1.92
C ALA A 126 2.19 -15.02 -0.50
N TYR A 127 1.25 -15.72 0.14
CA TYR A 127 1.41 -16.30 1.47
C TYR A 127 2.44 -17.43 1.48
N GLU A 128 2.35 -18.38 0.55
CA GLU A 128 3.29 -19.51 0.46
C GLU A 128 4.73 -19.02 0.23
N LYS A 129 4.90 -17.91 -0.49
CA LYS A 129 6.23 -17.35 -0.76
C LYS A 129 6.78 -16.49 0.38
N TYR A 130 5.92 -15.79 1.13
CA TYR A 130 6.32 -14.90 2.22
C TYR A 130 5.49 -15.13 3.50
N PRO A 131 5.53 -16.34 4.09
CA PRO A 131 4.65 -16.69 5.20
C PRO A 131 4.95 -15.86 6.47
N GLU A 132 6.23 -15.64 6.80
CA GLU A 132 6.61 -14.79 7.94
C GLU A 132 6.04 -13.38 7.85
N LYS A 133 6.13 -12.77 6.65
CA LYS A 133 5.60 -11.43 6.39
C LYS A 133 4.08 -11.41 6.45
N ALA A 134 3.43 -12.42 5.86
CA ALA A 134 1.98 -12.52 5.86
C ALA A 134 1.42 -12.62 7.29
N GLU A 135 2.03 -13.46 8.14
CA GLU A 135 1.63 -13.59 9.54
C GLU A 135 1.88 -12.28 10.32
N TYR A 136 3.02 -11.63 10.13
CA TYR A 136 3.31 -10.35 10.79
C TYR A 136 2.31 -9.26 10.39
N ILE A 137 2.05 -9.11 9.08
CA ILE A 137 1.08 -8.14 8.55
C ILE A 137 -0.31 -8.41 9.13
N LYS A 138 -0.74 -9.67 9.14
CA LYS A 138 -2.04 -10.07 9.69
C LYS A 138 -2.14 -9.74 11.19
N GLN A 139 -1.10 -10.03 11.97
CA GLN A 139 -1.07 -9.72 13.39
C GLN A 139 -1.19 -8.21 13.65
N GLN A 140 -0.43 -7.38 12.92
CA GLN A 140 -0.51 -5.93 13.05
C GLN A 140 -1.87 -5.38 12.61
N LEU A 141 -2.48 -5.90 11.54
CA LEU A 141 -3.82 -5.49 11.12
C LEU A 141 -4.89 -5.85 12.17
N ASN A 142 -4.79 -7.03 12.78
CA ASN A 142 -5.68 -7.40 13.88
C ASN A 142 -5.51 -6.46 15.08
N GLU A 143 -4.29 -6.03 15.38
CA GLU A 143 -4.04 -5.08 16.46
C GLU A 143 -4.62 -3.70 16.14
N LEU A 144 -4.45 -3.23 14.91
CA LEU A 144 -5.08 -2.00 14.44
C LEU A 144 -6.60 -2.06 14.61
N ASN A 145 -7.24 -3.14 14.15
CA ASN A 145 -8.69 -3.31 14.27
C ASN A 145 -9.18 -3.31 15.73
N LYS A 146 -8.41 -3.87 16.67
CA LYS A 146 -8.75 -3.78 18.11
C LYS A 146 -8.73 -2.34 18.60
N LEU A 147 -7.68 -1.58 18.27
CA LEU A 147 -7.57 -0.17 18.67
C LEU A 147 -8.71 0.67 18.10
N GLU A 148 -9.12 0.39 16.87
CA GLU A 148 -10.27 1.04 16.23
C GLU A 148 -11.60 0.70 16.95
N LYS A 149 -11.78 -0.57 17.35
CA LYS A 149 -12.95 -1.03 18.12
C LYS A 149 -13.01 -0.44 19.52
N ASP A 150 -11.86 -0.28 20.16
CA ASP A 150 -11.71 0.38 21.46
C ASP A 150 -11.82 1.90 21.36
N LYS A 151 -12.01 2.45 20.15
CA LYS A 151 -12.07 3.89 19.85
C LYS A 151 -10.85 4.64 20.38
N ASN A 152 -9.67 4.03 20.30
CA ASN A 152 -8.43 4.67 20.74
C ASN A 152 -8.11 5.86 19.83
N ILE A 153 -8.07 7.07 20.39
CA ILE A 153 -7.79 8.32 19.66
C ILE A 153 -6.31 8.72 19.70
N ASN A 154 -5.44 7.90 20.28
CA ASN A 154 -4.00 8.15 20.31
C ASN A 154 -3.40 7.97 18.91
N ILE A 155 -3.34 9.07 18.19
CA ILE A 155 -2.84 9.19 16.82
C ILE A 155 -1.48 8.49 16.64
N ASP A 156 -0.54 8.66 17.59
CA ASP A 156 0.78 8.06 17.48
C ASP A 156 0.76 6.54 17.62
N GLU A 157 -0.10 6.01 18.50
CA GLU A 157 -0.24 4.57 18.73
C GLU A 157 -0.81 3.89 17.48
N VAL A 158 -1.96 4.35 16.98
CA VAL A 158 -2.62 3.73 15.82
C VAL A 158 -1.80 3.88 14.54
N SER A 159 -1.18 5.06 14.32
CA SER A 159 -0.33 5.27 13.14
C SER A 159 0.94 4.43 13.21
N SER A 160 1.48 4.16 14.40
CA SER A 160 2.67 3.31 14.57
C SER A 160 2.39 1.86 14.21
N ILE A 161 1.18 1.34 14.42
CA ILE A 161 0.80 -0.01 13.96
C ILE A 161 0.88 -0.11 12.43
N PHE A 162 0.32 0.86 11.71
CA PHE A 162 0.43 0.89 10.26
C PHE A 162 1.86 1.18 9.78
N GLY A 163 2.60 2.00 10.54
CA GLY A 163 4.05 2.16 10.38
C GLY A 163 4.78 0.82 10.43
N ASN A 164 4.53 -0.02 11.44
CA ASN A 164 5.16 -1.33 11.58
C ASN A 164 4.89 -2.24 10.37
N ILE A 165 3.65 -2.26 9.87
CA ILE A 165 3.27 -2.99 8.65
C ILE A 165 4.14 -2.55 7.47
N MET A 166 4.21 -1.24 7.22
CA MET A 166 4.98 -0.70 6.10
C MET A 166 6.49 -0.87 6.30
N GLY A 167 6.98 -0.81 7.54
CA GLY A 167 8.35 -1.16 7.90
C GLY A 167 8.70 -2.58 7.49
N GLU A 168 7.83 -3.56 7.76
CA GLU A 168 8.03 -4.96 7.35
C GLU A 168 7.95 -5.15 5.84
N VAL A 169 7.05 -4.42 5.16
CA VAL A 169 6.91 -4.43 3.69
C VAL A 169 8.12 -3.81 2.98
N PHE A 170 8.82 -2.88 3.61
CA PHE A 170 10.01 -2.25 3.03
C PHE A 170 11.27 -3.12 3.18
N VAL A 171 11.31 -4.02 4.16
CA VAL A 171 12.43 -4.96 4.34
C VAL A 171 12.29 -6.11 3.35
N TYR A 172 12.89 -5.94 2.17
CA TYR A 172 12.94 -6.99 1.15
C TYR A 172 13.82 -8.18 1.56
N LYS A 173 14.98 -7.89 2.17
CA LYS A 173 15.98 -8.87 2.61
C LYS A 173 16.51 -8.50 4.00
N LYS A 174 16.91 -9.51 4.77
CA LYS A 174 17.59 -9.34 6.07
C LYS A 174 19.09 -9.15 5.81
N ASP A 175 19.48 -7.91 5.49
CA ASP A 175 20.85 -7.51 5.18
C ASP A 175 21.19 -6.15 5.81
N GLU A 176 22.34 -5.57 5.45
CA GLU A 176 22.81 -4.27 5.94
C GLU A 176 21.83 -3.10 5.74
N ASN A 177 20.92 -3.20 4.76
CA ASN A 177 19.90 -2.18 4.49
C ASN A 177 18.66 -2.33 5.36
N GLU A 178 18.48 -3.46 6.05
CA GLU A 178 17.26 -3.78 6.81
C GLU A 178 16.85 -2.65 7.75
N ARG A 179 17.79 -2.15 8.56
CA ARG A 179 17.51 -1.10 9.55
C ARG A 179 16.98 0.18 8.88
N ASN A 180 17.63 0.61 7.80
CA ASN A 180 17.29 1.83 7.09
C ASN A 180 15.95 1.68 6.36
N LEU A 181 15.76 0.56 5.65
CA LEU A 181 14.52 0.26 4.94
C LEU A 181 13.33 0.15 5.89
N ARG A 182 13.50 -0.51 7.05
CA ARG A 182 12.47 -0.61 8.08
C ARG A 182 12.09 0.77 8.62
N MET A 183 13.06 1.63 8.89
CA MET A 183 12.81 2.99 9.37
C MET A 183 12.11 3.86 8.31
N ILE A 184 12.52 3.75 7.05
CA ILE A 184 11.85 4.44 5.93
C ILE A 184 10.39 3.97 5.83
N GLY A 185 10.17 2.66 5.79
CA GLY A 185 8.83 2.06 5.71
C GLY A 185 7.96 2.46 6.89
N PHE A 186 8.51 2.47 8.11
CA PHE A 186 7.79 2.89 9.31
C PHE A 186 7.29 4.33 9.22
N ASN A 187 8.17 5.27 8.88
CA ASN A 187 7.79 6.68 8.80
C ASN A 187 6.84 6.96 7.63
N ILE A 188 7.05 6.33 6.48
CA ILE A 188 6.13 6.43 5.34
C ILE A 188 4.77 5.84 5.69
N GLY A 189 4.74 4.71 6.41
CA GLY A 189 3.49 4.12 6.90
C GLY A 189 2.73 5.08 7.80
N LYS A 190 3.39 5.64 8.83
CA LYS A 190 2.75 6.67 9.68
C LYS A 190 2.19 7.82 8.85
N TYR A 191 2.99 8.35 7.91
CA TYR A 191 2.57 9.43 7.03
C TYR A 191 1.33 9.08 6.20
N ILE A 192 1.32 7.91 5.57
CA ILE A 192 0.17 7.41 4.82
C ILE A 192 -1.04 7.33 5.75
N TYR A 193 -0.91 6.67 6.92
CA TYR A 193 -1.96 6.53 7.94
C TYR A 193 -2.66 7.85 8.26
N LEU A 194 -1.85 8.85 8.59
CA LEU A 194 -2.35 10.17 9.00
C LEU A 194 -3.03 10.91 7.86
N LEU A 195 -2.55 10.78 6.61
CA LEU A 195 -3.16 11.47 5.49
C LEU A 195 -4.54 10.94 5.13
N ASP A 196 -4.73 9.62 5.07
CA ASP A 196 -6.05 9.03 4.78
C ASP A 196 -7.03 9.34 5.90
N ALA A 197 -6.62 9.20 7.15
CA ALA A 197 -7.46 9.57 8.29
C ALA A 197 -7.84 11.07 8.26
N TYR A 198 -6.94 11.94 7.81
CA TYR A 198 -7.26 13.36 7.65
C TYR A 198 -8.22 13.62 6.47
N GLU A 199 -7.97 13.01 5.31
CA GLU A 199 -8.82 13.17 4.12
C GLU A 199 -10.23 12.61 4.32
N ASP A 200 -10.36 11.51 5.07
CA ASP A 200 -11.64 10.82 5.31
C ASP A 200 -12.38 11.37 6.54
N LEU A 201 -11.81 12.30 7.33
CA LEU A 201 -12.37 12.81 8.59
C LEU A 201 -13.84 13.25 8.48
N ASP A 202 -14.15 14.08 7.47
CA ASP A 202 -15.52 14.59 7.25
C ASP A 202 -16.50 13.47 6.88
N GLU A 203 -16.05 12.48 6.11
CA GLU A 203 -16.88 11.36 5.66
C GLU A 203 -17.11 10.37 6.81
N ASP A 204 -16.08 10.06 7.57
CA ASP A 204 -16.13 9.15 8.71
C ASP A 204 -17.01 9.72 9.82
N PHE A 205 -16.91 11.02 10.12
CA PHE A 205 -17.79 11.69 11.07
C PHE A 205 -19.26 11.56 10.67
N LYS A 206 -19.58 11.86 9.39
CA LYS A 206 -20.97 11.75 8.87
C LYS A 206 -21.51 10.32 8.91
N LYS A 207 -20.63 9.32 8.74
CA LYS A 207 -20.99 7.89 8.73
C LYS A 207 -20.90 7.22 10.10
N GLY A 208 -20.48 7.94 11.14
CA GLY A 208 -20.25 7.38 12.48
C GLY A 208 -19.15 6.33 12.51
N ARG A 209 -18.16 6.42 11.62
CA ARG A 209 -17.00 5.52 11.56
C ARG A 209 -15.92 5.98 12.51
N TYR A 210 -15.05 5.05 12.88
CA TYR A 210 -13.85 5.38 13.64
C TYR A 210 -12.93 6.27 12.80
N ASN A 211 -12.38 7.31 13.43
CA ASN A 211 -11.30 8.12 12.87
C ASN A 211 -10.46 8.67 14.04
N PRO A 212 -9.11 8.60 13.99
CA PRO A 212 -8.26 9.08 15.08
C PRO A 212 -8.31 10.61 15.26
N PHE A 213 -8.78 11.35 14.25
CA PHE A 213 -8.94 12.79 14.29
C PHE A 213 -10.38 13.24 14.61
N ILE A 214 -11.27 12.33 15.03
CA ILE A 214 -12.70 12.65 15.20
C ILE A 214 -12.96 13.83 16.14
N GLU A 215 -12.13 14.02 17.18
CA GLU A 215 -12.22 15.14 18.12
C GLU A 215 -11.87 16.51 17.50
N TYR A 216 -11.30 16.51 16.29
CA TYR A 216 -10.82 17.71 15.60
C TYR A 216 -11.73 18.19 14.47
N ILE A 217 -12.90 17.57 14.26
CA ILE A 217 -13.82 17.88 13.16
C ILE A 217 -14.14 19.38 13.02
N ASP A 218 -14.40 20.05 14.15
CA ASP A 218 -14.69 21.50 14.19
C ASP A 218 -13.48 22.35 14.61
N LYS A 219 -12.30 21.72 14.74
CA LYS A 219 -11.09 22.31 15.34
C LYS A 219 -9.89 22.24 14.41
N ASN A 220 -10.10 22.59 13.14
CA ASN A 220 -9.06 22.58 12.11
C ASN A 220 -7.79 23.35 12.49
N ASN A 221 -7.90 24.43 13.27
CA ASN A 221 -6.72 25.19 13.73
C ASN A 221 -5.93 24.45 14.82
N GLU A 222 -6.60 23.76 15.76
CA GLU A 222 -5.94 22.96 16.80
C GLU A 222 -5.25 21.73 16.20
N LEU A 223 -5.87 21.10 15.19
CA LEU A 223 -5.28 19.98 14.46
C LEU A 223 -3.97 20.42 13.76
N LYS A 224 -3.99 21.58 13.10
CA LYS A 224 -2.79 22.16 12.48
C LYS A 224 -1.67 22.43 13.48
N GLU A 225 -1.99 22.85 14.71
CA GLU A 225 -0.97 23.06 15.75
C GLU A 225 -0.42 21.75 16.29
N LYS A 226 -1.28 20.74 16.47
CA LYS A 226 -0.88 19.43 17.00
C LYS A 226 0.01 18.66 16.02
N VAL A 227 -0.23 18.77 14.72
CA VAL A 227 0.58 18.12 13.67
C VAL A 227 1.90 18.87 13.38
N LYS A 228 2.02 20.14 13.80
CA LYS A 228 3.26 20.94 13.65
C LYS A 228 4.34 20.64 14.69
N LYS A 229 3.97 20.01 15.82
CA LYS A 229 4.89 19.64 16.90
C LYS A 229 5.36 18.20 16.75
#